data_AF-A0A0P6Y226-F1
#
_entry.id   AF-A0A0P6Y226-F1
#
_cell.length_a   1.000
_cell.length_b   1.000
_cell.length_c   1.000
_cell.angle_alpha   90.00
_cell.angle_beta   90.00
_cell.angle_gamma   90.00
#
_symmetry.space_group_name_H-M   'P 1'
#
loop_
_entity.id
_entity.type
_entity.pdbx_description
1 polymer ?
#
loop_
_entity_poly.entity_id
_entity_poly.type
_entity_poly.pdbx_seq_one_letter_code
_entity_poly.pdbx_strand_id
1 'polypeptide(L)'
;MPLSPAEKKELLKTYIEFYEEQAKEDISRLNKKIPREVFEQTLDQIGTILLQHSAELSENNDDVKKFLKETPLPSPLDEYLPRDFRVFCLLLNALKQWLSAEQAATDRYLLGGTARKQLRPTSGHCMVTGEKIDEHGELHHPVRDGRPPIYLSKQGHDQVEHLISTTEPEMNSIADTNANANGEQFLAEIMTIKKKYHHSWAQLRKACDFSVGKPVDFTTPQVKATSLTFARRVKDLTGWSPAEILDWMHENGLDLK
;
A
#
# COMPACT_ATOMS: atom_id res chain seq x y z
N MET A 1 -26.22 18.05 -12.16
CA MET A 1 -26.25 18.28 -13.63
C MET A 1 -24.87 17.97 -14.17
N PRO A 2 -24.74 17.28 -15.32
CA PRO A 2 -23.45 17.09 -15.96
C PRO A 2 -22.91 18.42 -16.48
N LEU A 3 -21.61 18.68 -16.31
CA LEU A 3 -20.94 19.88 -16.83
C LEU A 3 -20.91 19.85 -18.37
N SER A 4 -21.09 21.00 -19.00
CA SER A 4 -20.82 21.16 -20.43
C SER A 4 -19.32 21.04 -20.73
N PRO A 5 -18.93 20.76 -21.99
CA PRO A 5 -17.51 20.70 -22.36
C PRO A 5 -16.73 21.99 -22.07
N ALA A 6 -17.37 23.16 -22.19
CA ALA A 6 -16.74 24.45 -21.93
C ALA A 6 -16.51 24.68 -20.44
N GLU A 7 -17.52 24.43 -19.61
CA GLU A 7 -17.40 24.53 -18.14
C GLU A 7 -16.33 23.57 -17.61
N LYS A 8 -16.28 22.35 -18.16
CA LYS A 8 -15.25 21.38 -17.80
C LYS A 8 -13.85 21.85 -18.16
N LYS A 9 -13.67 22.44 -19.34
CA LYS A 9 -12.38 22.98 -19.77
C LYS A 9 -11.91 24.10 -18.85
N GLU A 10 -12.81 25.02 -18.47
CA GLU A 10 -12.46 26.11 -17.57
C GLU A 10 -12.11 25.59 -16.17
N LEU A 11 -12.86 24.62 -15.64
CA LEU A 11 -12.56 23.98 -14.37
C LEU A 11 -11.17 23.32 -14.37
N LEU A 12 -10.82 22.60 -15.44
CA LEU A 12 -9.50 21.98 -15.56
C LEU A 12 -8.38 23.02 -15.67
N LYS A 13 -8.62 24.15 -16.33
CA LYS A 13 -7.68 25.25 -16.41
C LYS A 13 -7.42 25.85 -15.03
N THR A 14 -8.47 26.21 -14.28
CA THR A 14 -8.34 26.71 -12.90
C THR A 14 -7.64 25.70 -11.99
N TYR A 15 -7.92 24.41 -12.16
CA TYR A 15 -7.25 23.33 -11.42
C TYR A 15 -5.75 23.25 -11.71
N ILE A 16 -5.35 23.39 -12.98
CA ILE A 16 -3.93 23.40 -13.38
C ILE A 16 -3.24 24.65 -12.84
N GLU A 17 -3.84 25.83 -12.99
CA GLU A 17 -3.31 27.10 -12.46
C GLU A 17 -3.09 27.01 -10.94
N PHE A 18 -4.01 26.38 -10.21
CA PHE A 18 -3.84 26.12 -8.78
C PHE A 18 -2.55 25.33 -8.49
N TYR A 19 -2.31 24.21 -9.18
CA TYR A 19 -1.11 23.41 -8.95
C TYR A 19 0.17 24.05 -9.49
N GLU A 20 0.09 24.90 -10.50
CA GLU A 20 1.21 25.73 -10.94
C GLU A 20 1.67 26.69 -9.83
N GLU A 21 0.73 27.37 -9.15
CA GLU A 21 1.05 28.22 -8.00
C GLU A 21 1.59 27.40 -6.82
N GLN A 22 1.00 26.22 -6.54
CA GLN A 22 1.52 25.33 -5.50
C GLN A 22 2.97 24.88 -5.79
N ALA A 23 3.30 24.58 -7.04
CA ALA A 23 4.62 24.11 -7.44
C ALA A 23 5.69 25.21 -7.35
N LYS A 24 5.32 26.47 -7.59
CA LYS A 24 6.22 27.63 -7.40
C LYS A 24 6.62 27.82 -5.94
N GLU A 25 5.70 27.55 -5.02
CA GLU A 25 5.96 27.62 -3.58
C GLU A 25 6.76 26.40 -3.08
N ASP A 26 6.31 25.19 -3.42
CA ASP A 26 6.89 23.94 -2.97
C ASP A 26 6.50 22.81 -3.92
N ILE A 27 7.47 22.36 -4.72
CA ILE A 27 7.29 21.27 -5.69
C ILE A 27 6.83 19.95 -5.04
N SER A 28 7.10 19.71 -3.75
CA SER A 28 6.64 18.50 -3.04
C SER A 28 5.11 18.45 -2.90
N ARG A 29 4.42 19.59 -3.08
CA ARG A 29 2.95 19.64 -3.14
C ARG A 29 2.37 18.94 -4.36
N LEU A 30 3.20 18.71 -5.39
CA LEU A 30 2.81 17.90 -6.53
C LEU A 30 2.91 16.40 -6.27
N ASN A 31 3.27 15.92 -5.07
CA ASN A 31 3.32 14.48 -4.80
C ASN A 31 2.95 14.16 -3.34
N LYS A 32 1.93 14.82 -2.78
CA LYS A 32 1.57 14.56 -1.38
C LYS A 32 1.00 13.15 -1.22
N LYS A 33 1.66 12.35 -0.38
CA LYS A 33 1.26 11.00 0.00
C LYS A 33 0.84 11.00 1.47
N ILE A 34 -0.28 10.38 1.77
CA ILE A 34 -0.60 10.02 3.15
C ILE A 34 0.31 8.85 3.58
N PRO A 35 0.81 8.81 4.83
CA PRO A 35 1.61 7.70 5.28
C PRO A 35 0.85 6.38 5.18
N ARG A 36 1.54 5.32 4.76
CA ARG A 36 0.93 3.99 4.54
C ARG A 36 0.32 3.43 5.83
N GLU A 37 0.86 3.82 6.98
CA GLU A 37 0.45 3.37 8.31
C GLU A 37 -1.01 3.70 8.60
N VAL A 38 -1.55 4.78 8.02
CA VAL A 38 -2.97 5.14 8.14
C VAL A 38 -3.89 4.03 7.62
N PHE A 39 -3.44 3.26 6.64
CA PHE A 39 -4.21 2.16 6.04
C PHE A 39 -3.77 0.78 6.53
N GLU A 40 -2.88 0.70 7.51
CA GLU A 40 -2.22 -0.55 7.90
C GLU A 40 -3.19 -1.62 8.36
N GLN A 41 -4.15 -1.26 9.21
CA GLN A 41 -5.18 -2.19 9.70
C GLN A 41 -5.98 -2.79 8.53
N THR A 42 -6.40 -1.95 7.58
CA THR A 42 -7.14 -2.39 6.39
C THR A 42 -6.28 -3.27 5.49
N LEU A 43 -5.00 -2.92 5.29
CA LEU A 43 -4.09 -3.72 4.47
C LEU A 43 -3.81 -5.09 5.10
N ASP A 44 -3.69 -5.15 6.43
CA ASP A 44 -3.52 -6.42 7.16
C ASP A 44 -4.79 -7.28 7.11
N GLN A 45 -5.99 -6.67 7.17
CA GLN A 45 -7.26 -7.37 6.95
C GLN A 45 -7.35 -7.96 5.54
N ILE A 46 -7.01 -7.17 4.51
CA ILE A 46 -6.94 -7.66 3.13
C ILE A 46 -5.96 -8.83 3.04
N GLY A 47 -4.78 -8.72 3.63
CA GLY A 47 -3.79 -9.80 3.67
C GLY A 47 -4.34 -11.08 4.29
N THR A 48 -5.08 -10.97 5.40
CA THR A 48 -5.71 -12.10 6.09
C THR A 48 -6.78 -12.76 5.22
N ILE A 49 -7.66 -11.96 4.60
CA ILE A 49 -8.69 -12.43 3.66
C ILE A 49 -8.05 -13.19 2.51
N LEU A 50 -7.00 -12.64 1.88
CA LEU A 50 -6.31 -13.28 0.76
C LEU A 50 -5.70 -14.64 1.14
N LEU A 51 -5.09 -14.73 2.33
CA LEU A 51 -4.53 -15.99 2.82
C LEU A 51 -5.63 -17.03 3.06
N GLN A 52 -6.72 -16.66 3.74
CA GLN A 52 -7.84 -17.56 4.00
C GLN A 52 -8.45 -18.07 2.69
N HIS A 53 -8.82 -17.15 1.79
CA HIS A 53 -9.43 -17.53 0.51
C HIS A 53 -8.47 -18.33 -0.38
N SER A 54 -7.15 -18.12 -0.28
CA SER A 54 -6.20 -18.92 -1.04
C SER A 54 -6.19 -20.39 -0.61
N ALA A 55 -6.32 -20.67 0.68
CA ALA A 55 -6.43 -22.02 1.21
C ALA A 55 -7.77 -22.66 0.77
N GLU A 56 -8.88 -21.94 0.96
CA GLU A 56 -10.22 -22.40 0.56
C GLU A 56 -10.31 -22.71 -0.94
N LEU A 57 -9.78 -21.84 -1.80
CA LEU A 57 -9.76 -22.05 -3.26
C LEU A 57 -8.88 -23.24 -3.66
N SER A 58 -7.74 -23.43 -3.01
CA SER A 58 -6.85 -24.57 -3.26
C SER A 58 -7.54 -25.91 -2.97
N GLU A 59 -8.38 -25.94 -1.94
CA GLU A 59 -9.08 -27.14 -1.46
C GLU A 59 -10.43 -27.39 -2.15
N ASN A 60 -11.17 -26.35 -2.50
CA ASN A 60 -12.58 -26.46 -2.86
C ASN A 60 -12.92 -26.03 -4.29
N ASN A 61 -12.02 -25.35 -5.00
CA ASN A 61 -12.29 -24.89 -6.37
C ASN A 61 -11.69 -25.83 -7.42
N ASP A 62 -12.54 -26.44 -8.26
CA ASP A 62 -12.11 -27.44 -9.24
C ASP A 62 -11.29 -26.84 -10.39
N ASP A 63 -11.55 -25.61 -10.81
CA ASP A 63 -10.76 -24.93 -11.84
C ASP A 63 -9.34 -24.63 -11.35
N VAL A 64 -9.21 -24.18 -10.10
CA VAL A 64 -7.90 -23.97 -9.45
C VAL A 64 -7.14 -25.30 -9.33
N LYS A 65 -7.80 -26.37 -8.87
CA LYS A 65 -7.20 -27.70 -8.80
C LYS A 65 -6.72 -28.18 -10.17
N LYS A 66 -7.55 -28.02 -11.20
CA LYS A 66 -7.23 -28.37 -12.57
C LYS A 66 -6.01 -27.59 -13.07
N PHE A 67 -6.01 -26.27 -12.89
CA PHE A 67 -4.88 -25.41 -13.26
C PHE A 67 -3.57 -25.85 -12.60
N LEU A 68 -3.59 -26.11 -11.28
CA LEU A 68 -2.39 -26.56 -10.55
C LEU A 68 -1.88 -27.93 -11.03
N LYS A 69 -2.78 -28.83 -11.45
CA LYS A 69 -2.43 -30.13 -12.03
C LYS A 69 -1.82 -29.99 -13.42
N GLU A 70 -2.32 -29.08 -14.24
CA GLU A 70 -1.81 -28.79 -15.58
C GLU A 70 -0.50 -27.99 -15.55
N THR A 71 -0.18 -27.36 -14.40
CA THR A 71 1.05 -26.60 -14.16
C THR A 71 1.84 -27.19 -12.99
N PRO A 72 2.38 -28.41 -13.11
CA PRO A 72 3.15 -29.02 -12.03
C PRO A 72 4.45 -28.25 -11.78
N LEU A 73 4.93 -28.29 -10.54
CA LEU A 73 6.26 -27.79 -10.20
C LEU A 73 7.31 -28.84 -10.54
N PRO A 74 8.51 -28.44 -10.98
CA PRO A 74 9.63 -29.37 -11.15
C PRO A 74 10.18 -29.79 -9.78
N SER A 75 10.59 -31.05 -9.65
CA SER A 75 11.33 -31.53 -8.48
C SER A 75 12.66 -30.76 -8.30
N PRO A 76 13.09 -30.45 -7.06
CA PRO A 76 12.41 -30.72 -5.79
C PRO A 76 11.50 -29.57 -5.33
N LEU A 77 11.17 -28.60 -6.19
CA LEU A 77 10.42 -27.39 -5.78
C LEU A 77 8.98 -27.71 -5.33
N ASP A 78 8.41 -28.80 -5.84
CA ASP A 78 7.12 -29.34 -5.41
C ASP A 78 7.09 -29.76 -3.94
N GLU A 79 8.24 -30.09 -3.34
CA GLU A 79 8.36 -30.42 -1.92
C GLU A 79 8.31 -29.17 -1.02
N TYR A 80 8.71 -28.01 -1.53
CA TYR A 80 8.88 -26.79 -0.74
C TYR A 80 7.82 -25.73 -0.97
N LEU A 81 6.98 -25.87 -2.01
CA LEU A 81 6.01 -24.84 -2.38
C LEU A 81 4.57 -25.35 -2.23
N PRO A 82 3.91 -25.05 -1.08
CA PRO A 82 2.54 -25.45 -0.81
C PRO A 82 1.54 -24.97 -1.88
N ARG A 83 0.49 -25.76 -2.10
CA ARG A 83 -0.53 -25.46 -3.11
C ARG A 83 -1.29 -24.17 -2.82
N ASP A 84 -1.70 -23.96 -1.59
CA ASP A 84 -2.35 -22.74 -1.09
C ASP A 84 -1.48 -21.50 -1.30
N PHE A 85 -0.16 -21.59 -1.07
CA PHE A 85 0.75 -20.50 -1.38
C PHE A 85 0.79 -20.16 -2.89
N ARG A 86 0.78 -21.17 -3.77
CA ARG A 86 0.67 -20.92 -5.22
C ARG A 86 -0.64 -20.22 -5.57
N VAL A 87 -1.75 -20.62 -4.95
CA VAL A 87 -3.06 -19.98 -5.13
C VAL A 87 -3.06 -18.55 -4.59
N PHE A 88 -2.39 -18.28 -3.47
CA PHE A 88 -2.20 -16.93 -2.94
C PHE A 88 -1.50 -16.03 -3.96
N CYS A 89 -0.45 -16.50 -4.62
CA CYS A 89 0.20 -15.75 -5.69
C CYS A 89 -0.71 -15.48 -6.90
N LEU A 90 -1.54 -16.46 -7.30
CA LEU A 90 -2.54 -16.26 -8.36
C LEU A 90 -3.57 -15.20 -7.95
N LEU A 91 -4.03 -15.23 -6.71
CA LEU A 91 -4.98 -14.28 -6.17
C LEU A 91 -4.38 -12.87 -6.06
N LEU A 92 -3.12 -12.73 -5.66
CA LEU A 92 -2.40 -11.45 -5.69
C LEU A 92 -2.32 -10.84 -7.10
N ASN A 93 -2.08 -11.67 -8.12
CA ASN A 93 -2.06 -11.22 -9.51
C ASN A 93 -3.44 -10.75 -9.97
N ALA A 94 -4.50 -11.48 -9.62
CA ALA A 94 -5.87 -11.06 -9.90
C ALA A 94 -6.22 -9.75 -9.18
N LEU A 95 -5.83 -9.60 -7.91
CA LEU A 95 -6.03 -8.37 -7.13
C LEU A 95 -5.31 -7.18 -7.76
N LYS A 96 -4.07 -7.37 -8.23
CA LYS A 96 -3.32 -6.32 -8.95
C LYS A 96 -4.06 -5.87 -10.21
N GLN A 97 -4.59 -6.81 -11.00
CA GLN A 97 -5.36 -6.49 -12.20
C GLN A 97 -6.64 -5.72 -11.85
N TRP A 98 -7.36 -6.17 -10.82
CA TRP A 98 -8.55 -5.49 -10.33
C TRP A 98 -8.25 -4.06 -9.86
N LEU A 99 -7.24 -3.87 -9.00
CA LEU A 99 -6.84 -2.55 -8.52
C LEU A 99 -6.47 -1.60 -9.66
N SER A 100 -5.76 -2.09 -10.67
CA SER A 100 -5.43 -1.30 -11.87
C SER A 100 -6.70 -0.89 -12.64
N ALA A 101 -7.69 -1.77 -12.73
CA ALA A 101 -8.97 -1.47 -13.38
C ALA A 101 -9.78 -0.41 -12.59
N GLU A 102 -9.78 -0.50 -11.25
CA GLU A 102 -10.43 0.48 -10.37
C GLU A 102 -9.76 1.86 -10.46
N GLN A 103 -8.43 1.93 -10.44
CA GLN A 103 -7.70 3.18 -10.64
C GLN A 103 -8.03 3.83 -11.99
N ALA A 104 -8.07 3.03 -13.07
CA ALA A 104 -8.50 3.52 -14.37
C ALA A 104 -9.98 3.95 -14.39
N ALA A 105 -10.84 3.34 -13.57
CA ALA A 105 -12.24 3.74 -13.45
C ALA A 105 -12.39 5.10 -12.76
N THR A 106 -11.58 5.39 -11.74
CA THR A 106 -11.52 6.71 -11.08
C THR A 106 -11.17 7.81 -12.08
N ASP A 107 -10.17 7.60 -12.93
CA ASP A 107 -9.82 8.56 -13.99
C ASP A 107 -10.94 8.73 -15.02
N ARG A 108 -11.65 7.65 -15.34
CA ARG A 108 -12.83 7.70 -16.22
C ARG A 108 -14.00 8.44 -15.58
N TYR A 109 -14.21 8.31 -14.28
CA TYR A 109 -15.29 8.98 -13.57
C TYR A 109 -15.19 10.51 -13.72
N LEU A 110 -13.98 11.05 -13.55
CA LEU A 110 -13.75 12.50 -13.68
C LEU A 110 -13.63 12.95 -15.14
N LEU A 111 -12.87 12.21 -15.96
CA LEU A 111 -12.41 12.67 -17.27
C LEU A 111 -12.98 11.89 -18.45
N GLY A 112 -13.89 10.94 -18.23
CA GLY A 112 -14.59 10.20 -19.29
C GLY A 112 -13.64 9.40 -20.20
N GLY A 113 -12.51 8.92 -19.67
CA GLY A 113 -11.49 8.19 -20.43
C GLY A 113 -10.72 9.05 -21.45
N THR A 114 -10.88 10.37 -21.41
CA THR A 114 -10.24 11.30 -22.34
C THR A 114 -9.33 12.30 -21.63
N ALA A 115 -8.81 11.91 -20.46
CA ALA A 115 -7.92 12.72 -19.61
C ALA A 115 -6.81 13.41 -20.41
N ARG A 116 -6.00 12.65 -21.16
CA ARG A 116 -4.93 13.19 -22.01
C ARG A 116 -5.44 14.21 -23.04
N LYS A 117 -6.58 13.93 -23.69
CA LYS A 117 -7.16 14.84 -24.70
C LYS A 117 -7.66 16.15 -24.10
N GLN A 118 -8.17 16.09 -22.86
CA GLN A 118 -8.68 17.26 -22.14
C GLN A 118 -7.56 18.08 -21.50
N LEU A 119 -6.51 17.43 -20.98
CA LEU A 119 -5.44 18.07 -20.22
C LEU A 119 -4.27 18.57 -21.09
N ARG A 120 -3.97 17.91 -22.22
CA ARG A 120 -2.89 18.35 -23.12
C ARG A 120 -3.08 19.78 -23.63
N PRO A 121 -4.28 20.22 -24.07
CA PRO A 121 -4.49 21.59 -24.55
C PRO A 121 -4.45 22.65 -23.44
N THR A 122 -4.59 22.24 -22.18
CA THR A 122 -4.59 23.15 -21.02
C THR A 122 -3.20 23.34 -20.43
N SER A 123 -2.21 22.49 -20.79
CA SER A 123 -0.83 22.58 -20.32
C SER A 123 0.12 22.74 -21.50
N GLY A 124 0.41 24.00 -21.88
CA GLY A 124 1.34 24.32 -22.98
C GLY A 124 2.81 24.06 -22.63
N HIS A 125 3.14 24.11 -21.35
CA HIS A 125 4.48 23.87 -20.79
C HIS A 125 4.35 23.00 -19.53
N CYS A 126 5.42 22.28 -19.20
CA CYS A 126 5.56 21.51 -18.00
C CYS A 126 5.78 22.46 -16.83
N MET A 127 4.88 22.47 -15.85
CA MET A 127 5.00 23.34 -14.67
C MET A 127 6.24 23.04 -13.81
N VAL A 128 6.81 21.84 -13.96
CA VAL A 128 8.00 21.40 -13.22
C VAL A 128 9.30 21.83 -13.92
N THR A 129 9.42 21.56 -15.22
CA THR A 129 10.68 21.82 -15.96
C THR A 129 10.67 23.14 -16.74
N GLY A 130 9.51 23.76 -16.93
CA GLY A 130 9.30 24.92 -17.80
C GLY A 130 9.31 24.59 -19.29
N GLU A 131 9.64 23.35 -19.67
CA GLU A 131 9.76 22.93 -21.06
C GLU A 131 8.40 22.69 -21.72
N LYS A 132 8.33 22.79 -23.04
CA LYS A 132 7.12 22.44 -23.78
C LYS A 132 6.82 20.95 -23.63
N ILE A 133 5.56 20.60 -23.32
CA ILE A 133 5.15 19.19 -23.24
C ILE A 133 4.90 18.66 -24.66
N ASP A 134 5.54 17.55 -24.98
CA ASP A 134 5.35 16.85 -26.25
C ASP A 134 4.10 15.94 -26.23
N GLU A 135 3.96 15.11 -27.25
CA GLU A 135 2.86 14.13 -27.33
C GLU A 135 3.01 12.94 -26.37
N HIS A 136 4.16 12.81 -25.72
CA HIS A 136 4.49 11.76 -24.78
C HIS A 136 4.39 12.20 -23.32
N GLY A 137 3.84 13.38 -23.04
CA GLY A 137 3.57 13.84 -21.67
C GLY A 137 2.82 12.81 -20.83
N GLU A 138 3.03 12.84 -19.53
CA GLU A 138 2.53 11.85 -18.58
C GLU A 138 1.44 12.45 -17.68
N LEU A 139 0.52 11.59 -17.22
CA LEU A 139 -0.51 11.98 -16.26
C LEU A 139 0.06 11.76 -14.85
N HIS A 140 0.22 12.84 -14.10
CA HIS A 140 0.66 12.80 -12.73
C HIS A 140 -0.50 13.13 -11.79
N HIS A 141 -0.72 12.34 -10.74
CA HIS A 141 -1.75 12.64 -9.72
C HIS A 141 -1.10 13.30 -8.51
N PRO A 142 -1.29 14.62 -8.28
CA PRO A 142 -0.62 15.32 -7.19
C PRO A 142 -0.94 14.77 -5.79
N VAL A 143 -2.18 14.29 -5.66
CA VAL A 143 -2.70 13.56 -4.51
C VAL A 143 -3.52 12.40 -5.05
N ARG A 144 -3.31 11.21 -4.50
CA ARG A 144 -4.03 9.98 -4.92
C ARG A 144 -5.34 9.79 -4.14
N ASP A 145 -6.13 10.86 -4.02
CA ASP A 145 -7.43 10.93 -3.32
C ASP A 145 -8.64 11.02 -4.27
N GLY A 146 -8.41 10.74 -5.56
CA GLY A 146 -9.44 10.82 -6.60
C GLY A 146 -9.55 12.18 -7.26
N ARG A 147 -8.61 13.11 -7.04
CA ARG A 147 -8.49 14.34 -7.84
C ARG A 147 -7.98 14.06 -9.27
N PRO A 148 -8.27 14.96 -10.24
CA PRO A 148 -7.76 14.83 -11.60
C PRO A 148 -6.22 14.84 -11.66
N PRO A 149 -5.61 14.12 -12.61
CA PRO A 149 -4.19 14.27 -12.88
C PRO A 149 -3.87 15.63 -13.52
N ILE A 150 -2.61 16.05 -13.41
CA ILE A 150 -1.98 17.11 -14.20
C ILE A 150 -1.15 16.50 -15.32
N TYR A 151 -0.96 17.24 -16.42
CA TYR A 151 -0.16 16.80 -17.56
C TYR A 151 1.26 17.36 -17.44
N LEU A 152 2.26 16.49 -17.32
CA LEU A 152 3.67 16.85 -17.19
C LEU A 152 4.49 16.31 -18.36
N SER A 153 5.67 16.88 -18.60
CA SER A 153 6.69 16.17 -19.38
C SER A 153 7.16 14.93 -18.60
N LYS A 154 7.65 13.92 -19.31
CA LYS A 154 8.22 12.72 -18.67
C LYS A 154 9.30 13.07 -17.63
N GLN A 155 10.20 13.97 -17.99
CA GLN A 155 11.24 14.46 -17.07
C GLN A 155 10.64 15.15 -15.83
N GLY A 156 9.60 15.97 -16.00
CA GLY A 156 8.92 16.60 -14.88
C GLY A 156 8.23 15.59 -13.97
N HIS A 157 7.58 14.57 -14.55
CA HIS A 157 6.97 13.47 -13.81
C HIS A 157 8.02 12.72 -12.97
N ASP A 158 9.15 12.36 -13.58
CA ASP A 158 10.25 11.67 -12.89
C ASP A 158 10.84 12.50 -11.75
N GLN A 159 11.06 13.81 -11.96
CA GLN A 159 11.56 14.72 -10.91
C GLN A 159 10.63 14.73 -9.69
N VAL A 160 9.32 14.85 -9.92
CA VAL A 160 8.32 14.89 -8.85
C VAL A 160 8.22 13.58 -8.09
N GLU A 161 8.32 12.43 -8.76
CA GLU A 161 8.30 11.12 -8.08
C GLU A 161 9.58 10.84 -7.29
N HIS A 162 10.75 11.30 -7.77
CA HIS A 162 12.03 11.08 -7.09
C HIS A 162 12.27 12.00 -5.89
N LEU A 163 11.72 13.22 -5.88
CA LEU A 163 11.86 14.18 -4.78
C LEU A 163 11.44 13.61 -3.42
N ILE A 164 10.45 12.73 -3.40
CA ILE A 164 9.93 12.10 -2.17
C ILE A 164 10.72 10.86 -1.77
N SER A 165 11.34 10.17 -2.72
CA SER A 165 12.22 9.05 -2.39
C SER A 165 13.45 9.47 -1.58
N THR A 166 13.81 10.76 -1.59
CA THR A 166 14.93 11.34 -0.85
C THR A 166 14.53 12.10 0.42
N THR A 167 13.23 12.23 0.71
CA THR A 167 12.69 12.99 1.85
C THR A 167 11.66 12.16 2.64
N GLU A 168 12.06 11.02 3.19
CA GLU A 168 11.55 10.61 4.51
C GLU A 168 12.53 11.14 5.56
N PRO A 169 12.13 11.73 6.70
CA PRO A 169 10.81 11.65 7.36
C PRO A 169 10.27 13.01 7.89
N GLU A 170 8.95 13.21 7.94
CA GLU A 170 8.36 14.14 8.92
C GLU A 170 6.86 13.91 9.09
N MET A 171 6.51 12.98 9.98
CA MET A 171 5.19 12.95 10.62
C MET A 171 5.33 12.46 12.07
N ASN A 172 6.05 13.25 12.87
CA ASN A 172 5.89 13.28 14.32
C ASN A 172 5.00 14.48 14.66
N SER A 173 3.69 14.26 14.81
CA SER A 173 2.82 15.10 15.66
C SER A 173 1.40 14.55 15.69
N ILE A 174 1.21 13.47 16.44
CA ILE A 174 0.00 13.34 17.26
C ILE A 174 0.50 12.95 18.65
N ALA A 175 0.97 13.96 19.39
CA ALA A 175 1.10 13.87 20.82
C ALA A 175 -0.27 14.23 21.39
N ASP A 176 -1.11 13.22 21.63
CA ASP A 176 -2.18 13.35 22.60
C ASP A 176 -1.65 12.85 23.94
N THR A 177 -1.26 13.82 24.76
CA THR A 177 -0.82 13.62 26.13
C THR A 177 -1.91 12.95 26.95
N ASN A 178 -1.72 11.67 27.30
CA ASN A 178 -1.97 11.07 28.63
C ASN A 178 -2.09 9.53 28.54
N ALA A 179 -0.98 8.79 28.36
CA ALA A 179 -0.92 7.37 28.68
C ALA A 179 0.52 6.89 28.97
N ASN A 180 0.73 6.27 30.13
CA ASN A 180 1.87 5.46 30.58
C ASN A 180 3.20 5.58 29.81
N ALA A 181 4.17 6.31 30.38
CA ALA A 181 5.48 6.66 29.83
C ALA A 181 6.37 5.50 29.30
N ASN A 182 6.05 4.23 29.61
CA ASN A 182 6.78 3.07 29.10
C ASN A 182 6.12 2.46 27.84
N GLY A 183 4.80 2.57 27.68
CA GLY A 183 4.06 1.93 26.58
C GLY A 183 4.22 2.64 25.23
N GLU A 184 4.23 3.97 25.23
CA GLU A 184 4.40 4.78 24.02
C GLU A 184 5.82 4.70 23.44
N GLN A 185 6.84 4.63 24.31
CA GLN A 185 8.23 4.46 23.87
C GLN A 185 8.40 3.15 23.10
N PHE A 186 7.89 2.04 23.64
CA PHE A 186 7.98 0.75 22.96
C PHE A 186 7.12 0.69 21.70
N LEU A 187 5.96 1.36 21.65
CA LEU A 187 5.16 1.41 20.42
C LEU A 187 5.94 2.02 19.26
N ALA A 188 6.61 3.17 19.47
CA ALA A 188 7.42 3.83 18.44
C ALA A 188 8.61 2.96 17.98
N GLU A 189 9.26 2.27 18.93
CA GLU A 189 10.41 1.40 18.64
C GLU A 189 9.97 0.09 17.92
N ILE A 190 8.85 -0.51 18.33
CA ILE A 190 8.26 -1.67 17.64
C ILE A 190 7.80 -1.27 16.24
N MET A 191 7.19 -0.10 16.07
CA MET A 191 6.82 0.45 14.75
C MET A 191 8.06 0.62 13.86
N THR A 192 9.19 1.05 14.43
CA THR A 192 10.45 1.16 13.69
C THR A 192 10.94 -0.21 13.20
N ILE A 193 10.90 -1.24 14.04
CA ILE A 193 11.24 -2.62 13.64
C ILE A 193 10.28 -3.11 12.57
N LYS A 194 8.98 -2.89 12.76
CA LYS A 194 7.93 -3.30 11.84
C LYS A 194 8.14 -2.70 10.45
N LYS A 195 8.37 -1.39 10.36
CA LYS A 195 8.62 -0.68 9.09
C LYS A 195 9.91 -1.15 8.43
N LYS A 196 11.02 -1.19 9.17
CA LYS A 196 12.35 -1.55 8.66
C LYS A 196 12.38 -2.93 8.00
N TYR A 197 11.56 -3.86 8.47
CA TYR A 197 11.54 -5.24 7.97
C TYR A 197 10.20 -5.63 7.33
N HIS A 198 9.33 -4.64 7.05
CA HIS A 198 8.01 -4.83 6.43
C HIS A 198 7.15 -5.92 7.10
N HIS A 199 7.18 -6.00 8.42
CA HIS A 199 6.36 -6.93 9.18
C HIS A 199 4.91 -6.45 9.29
N SER A 200 3.97 -7.38 9.53
CA SER A 200 2.57 -7.07 9.86
C SER A 200 2.23 -7.43 11.31
N TRP A 201 1.18 -6.83 11.88
CA TRP A 201 0.73 -7.17 13.23
C TRP A 201 0.22 -8.61 13.31
N ALA A 202 -0.40 -9.10 12.23
CA ALA A 202 -0.80 -10.50 12.11
C ALA A 202 0.39 -11.46 12.27
N GLN A 203 1.57 -11.11 11.75
CA GLN A 203 2.79 -11.92 11.94
C GLN A 203 3.23 -11.94 13.41
N LEU A 204 3.22 -10.78 14.09
CA LEU A 204 3.57 -10.71 15.50
C LEU A 204 2.62 -11.56 16.36
N ARG A 205 1.31 -11.36 16.17
CA ARG A 205 0.25 -12.08 16.89
C ARG A 205 0.37 -13.59 16.71
N LYS A 206 0.44 -14.08 15.46
CA LYS A 206 0.59 -15.52 15.15
C LYS A 206 1.84 -16.11 15.81
N ALA A 207 2.95 -15.39 15.82
CA ALA A 207 4.17 -15.85 16.47
C ALA A 207 4.05 -15.90 18.00
N CYS A 208 3.39 -14.93 18.61
CA CYS A 208 3.15 -14.92 20.05
C CYS A 208 2.15 -16.01 20.46
N ASP A 209 1.04 -16.16 19.74
CA ASP A 209 0.05 -17.23 19.95
C ASP A 209 0.68 -18.62 19.84
N PHE A 210 1.53 -18.84 18.83
CA PHE A 210 2.29 -20.08 18.69
C PHE A 210 3.25 -20.31 19.87
N SER A 211 3.89 -19.24 20.36
CA SER A 211 4.85 -19.32 21.47
C SER A 211 4.21 -19.59 22.83
N VAL A 212 2.94 -19.22 23.02
CA VAL A 212 2.14 -19.56 24.21
C VAL A 212 1.41 -20.91 24.06
N GLY A 213 1.66 -21.65 22.98
CA GLY A 213 1.10 -22.98 22.76
C GLY A 213 -0.32 -23.02 22.19
N LYS A 214 -0.83 -21.89 21.66
CA LYS A 214 -2.09 -21.91 20.92
C LYS A 214 -1.89 -22.53 19.53
N PRO A 215 -2.91 -23.23 19.00
CA PRO A 215 -2.87 -23.73 17.63
C PRO A 215 -2.84 -22.54 16.66
N VAL A 216 -1.82 -22.50 15.80
CA VAL A 216 -1.65 -21.45 14.79
C VAL A 216 -1.20 -22.08 13.47
N ASP A 217 -1.97 -21.80 12.42
CA ASP A 217 -1.59 -22.17 11.06
C ASP A 217 -0.76 -21.07 10.39
N PHE A 218 0.49 -21.42 10.12
CA PHE A 218 1.38 -20.63 9.27
C PHE A 218 1.28 -21.14 7.85
N THR A 219 1.10 -20.22 6.91
CA THR A 219 0.89 -20.54 5.49
C THR A 219 2.13 -21.13 4.82
N THR A 220 3.34 -20.76 5.29
CA THR A 220 4.59 -21.38 4.85
C THR A 220 5.61 -21.46 5.98
N PRO A 221 6.62 -22.34 5.89
CA PRO A 221 7.76 -22.37 6.81
C PRO A 221 8.50 -21.02 6.89
N GLN A 222 8.61 -20.31 5.77
CA GLN A 222 9.23 -18.99 5.72
C GLN A 222 8.41 -17.95 6.49
N VAL A 223 7.08 -17.94 6.31
CA VAL A 223 6.19 -17.04 7.07
C VAL A 223 6.30 -17.33 8.56
N LYS A 224 6.38 -18.60 8.97
CA LYS A 224 6.65 -18.99 10.36
C LYS A 224 7.98 -18.42 10.85
N ALA A 225 9.07 -18.62 10.11
CA ALA A 225 10.39 -18.14 10.50
C ALA A 225 10.47 -16.61 10.61
N THR A 226 9.88 -15.89 9.65
CA THR A 226 9.81 -14.42 9.65
C THR A 226 8.96 -13.89 10.80
N SER A 227 7.81 -14.52 11.07
CA SER A 227 6.92 -14.15 12.20
C SER A 227 7.62 -14.37 13.55
N LEU A 228 8.28 -15.52 13.73
CA LEU A 228 9.04 -15.81 14.96
C LEU A 228 10.23 -14.86 15.14
N THR A 229 10.89 -14.48 14.05
CA THR A 229 11.96 -13.46 14.08
C THR A 229 11.41 -12.11 14.54
N PHE A 230 10.23 -11.72 14.08
CA PHE A 230 9.60 -10.47 14.51
C PHE A 230 9.28 -10.50 16.01
N ALA A 231 8.62 -11.55 16.49
CA ALA A 231 8.32 -11.71 17.91
C ALA A 231 9.57 -11.73 18.79
N ARG A 232 10.65 -12.38 18.33
CA ARG A 232 11.94 -12.36 19.05
C ARG A 232 12.50 -10.95 19.16
N ARG A 233 12.49 -10.17 18.07
CA ARG A 233 12.99 -8.79 18.08
C ARG A 233 12.18 -7.90 19.01
N VAL A 234 10.85 -8.07 19.04
CA VAL A 234 9.99 -7.34 19.97
C VAL A 234 10.30 -7.75 21.41
N LYS A 235 10.46 -9.05 21.68
CA LYS A 235 10.88 -9.55 23.01
C LYS A 235 12.25 -9.01 23.42
N ASP A 236 13.24 -9.02 22.53
CA ASP A 236 14.60 -8.54 22.83
C ASP A 236 14.60 -7.03 23.10
N LEU A 237 13.72 -6.28 22.43
CA LEU A 237 13.54 -4.84 22.61
C LEU A 237 12.86 -4.49 23.95
N THR A 238 11.76 -5.20 24.25
CA THR A 238 10.84 -4.82 25.35
C THR A 238 11.09 -5.59 26.64
N GLY A 239 11.76 -6.74 26.56
CA GLY A 239 11.83 -7.74 27.63
C GLY A 239 10.53 -8.53 27.84
N TRP A 240 9.45 -8.22 27.10
CA TRP A 240 8.14 -8.84 27.30
C TRP A 240 8.09 -10.30 26.87
N SER A 241 7.38 -11.10 27.65
CA SER A 241 6.97 -12.44 27.27
C SER A 241 5.95 -12.40 26.13
N PRO A 242 5.78 -13.52 25.38
CA PRO A 242 4.77 -13.58 24.33
C PRO A 242 3.34 -13.28 24.81
N ALA A 243 2.99 -13.57 26.07
CA ALA A 243 1.69 -13.24 26.65
C ALA A 243 1.54 -11.73 26.87
N GLU A 244 2.55 -11.08 27.45
CA GLU A 244 2.57 -9.63 27.66
C GLU A 244 2.52 -8.86 26.33
N ILE A 245 3.17 -9.36 25.27
CA ILE A 245 3.06 -8.77 23.92
C ILE A 245 1.62 -8.87 23.41
N LEU A 246 0.94 -9.99 23.61
CA LEU A 246 -0.47 -10.15 23.19
C LEU A 246 -1.40 -9.22 23.96
N ASP A 247 -1.22 -9.11 25.28
CA ASP A 247 -2.01 -8.20 26.12
C ASP A 247 -1.79 -6.74 25.70
N TRP A 248 -0.54 -6.36 25.43
CA TRP A 248 -0.22 -5.03 24.90
C TRP A 248 -0.83 -4.78 23.52
N MET A 249 -0.80 -5.77 22.62
CA MET A 249 -1.46 -5.67 21.31
C MET A 249 -2.98 -5.48 21.46
N HIS A 250 -3.59 -6.16 22.43
CA HIS A 250 -5.01 -6.03 22.75
C HIS A 250 -5.35 -4.62 23.25
N GLU A 251 -4.60 -4.13 24.25
CA GLU A 251 -4.78 -2.80 24.86
C GLU A 251 -4.63 -1.67 23.85
N ASN A 252 -3.79 -1.84 22.83
CA ASN A 252 -3.53 -0.85 21.79
C ASN A 252 -4.39 -1.03 20.52
N GLY A 253 -5.38 -1.94 20.54
CA GLY A 253 -6.26 -2.18 19.38
C GLY A 253 -5.55 -2.76 18.16
N LEU A 254 -4.36 -3.34 18.34
CA LEU A 254 -3.55 -3.99 17.30
C LEU A 254 -3.92 -5.45 17.10
N ASP A 255 -4.87 -5.95 17.90
CA ASP A 255 -5.55 -7.22 17.71
C ASP A 255 -6.42 -7.18 16.45
N LEU A 256 -5.84 -7.62 15.34
CA LEU A 256 -6.60 -7.97 14.16
C LEU A 256 -7.44 -9.21 14.49
N LYS A 257 -8.75 -9.02 14.66
CA LYS A 257 -9.76 -10.10 14.59
C LYS A 257 -9.86 -10.62 13.16
#